data_AF-A0A7S1BTJ6-F1
#
_entry.id   AF-A0A7S1BTJ6-F1
#
_cell.length_a   1.000
_cell.length_b   1.000
_cell.length_c   1.000
_cell.angle_alpha   90.00
_cell.angle_beta   90.00
_cell.angle_gamma   90.00
#
_symmetry.space_group_name_H-M   'P 1'
#
loop_
_entity.id
_entity.type
_entity.pdbx_description
1 polymer ?
#
loop_
_entity_poly.entity_id
_entity_poly.type
_entity_poly.pdbx_seq_one_letter_code
_entity_poly.pdbx_strand_id
1 'polypeptide(L)'
;MIDVVRTLGRPEHNETGPEIFLSVPPPLMKNMAYGMNQTVINDFLPSFIPKIAAANKIPAAKVISVFEALGGESKSGFPVNGCTIQNCKTLSYCKYYCGAITCDQCHPSDEGYGMIAATVAKALTKSVESSYLRGRQQYAAAPIAS
;
A
#
# COMPACT_ATOMS: atom_id res chain seq x y z
N MET A 1 6.53 -17.27 1.93
CA MET A 1 5.25 -16.76 2.48
C MET A 1 4.19 -16.59 1.40
N ILE A 2 4.46 -15.96 0.25
CA ILE A 2 3.48 -15.81 -0.85
C ILE A 2 2.92 -17.16 -1.31
N ASP A 3 3.77 -18.19 -1.46
CA ASP A 3 3.31 -19.53 -1.87
C ASP A 3 2.35 -20.15 -0.87
N VAL A 4 2.59 -19.94 0.43
CA VAL A 4 1.67 -20.37 1.49
C VAL A 4 0.33 -19.63 1.37
N VAL A 5 0.36 -18.31 1.12
CA VAL A 5 -0.88 -17.53 0.96
C VAL A 5 -1.69 -18.01 -0.25
N ARG A 6 -1.05 -18.44 -1.34
CA ARG A 6 -1.76 -18.98 -2.52
C ARG A 6 -2.58 -20.23 -2.21
N THR A 7 -2.22 -20.99 -1.17
CA THR A 7 -2.99 -22.16 -0.74
C THR A 7 -4.12 -21.81 0.23
N LEU A 8 -4.24 -20.54 0.65
CA LEU A 8 -5.26 -20.11 1.60
C LEU A 8 -6.54 -19.70 0.86
N GLY A 9 -7.61 -20.43 1.05
CA GLY A 9 -8.90 -20.12 0.44
C GLY A 9 -9.75 -21.38 0.37
N ARG A 10 -11.06 -21.24 0.41
CA ARG A 10 -11.93 -22.40 0.28
C ARG A 10 -12.21 -22.66 -1.20
N PRO A 11 -11.94 -23.87 -1.71
CA PRO A 11 -12.20 -24.22 -3.12
C PRO A 11 -13.66 -23.94 -3.52
N GLU A 12 -14.59 -24.10 -2.57
CA GLU A 12 -16.03 -23.84 -2.72
C GLU A 12 -16.40 -22.37 -3.03
N HIS A 13 -15.46 -21.43 -2.89
CA HIS A 13 -15.70 -20.00 -3.13
C HIS A 13 -14.77 -19.38 -4.18
N ASN A 14 -13.62 -20.01 -4.46
CA ASN A 14 -12.70 -19.53 -5.48
C ASN A 14 -11.69 -20.62 -5.87
N GLU A 15 -11.92 -21.28 -7.00
CA GLU A 15 -11.02 -22.29 -7.57
C GLU A 15 -9.63 -21.74 -7.92
N THR A 16 -9.48 -20.41 -8.04
CA THR A 16 -8.21 -19.75 -8.42
C THR A 16 -7.37 -19.27 -7.23
N GLY A 17 -7.83 -19.48 -6.00
CA GLY A 17 -7.15 -19.01 -4.79
C GLY A 17 -7.33 -17.51 -4.52
N PRO A 18 -6.79 -16.97 -3.42
CA PRO A 18 -7.08 -15.61 -2.98
C PRO A 18 -6.37 -14.59 -3.86
N GLU A 19 -6.95 -13.39 -3.97
CA GLU A 19 -6.23 -12.26 -4.55
C GLU A 19 -5.16 -11.77 -3.57
N ILE A 20 -3.91 -11.68 -4.03
CA ILE A 20 -2.79 -11.20 -3.22
C ILE A 20 -2.43 -9.78 -3.64
N PHE A 21 -2.38 -8.89 -2.64
CA PHE A 21 -1.91 -7.51 -2.76
C PHE A 21 -0.65 -7.35 -1.91
N LEU A 22 0.28 -6.52 -2.38
CA LEU A 22 1.48 -6.15 -1.64
C LEU A 22 1.44 -4.66 -1.34
N SER A 23 1.79 -4.27 -0.11
CA SER A 23 1.84 -2.87 0.30
C SER A 23 3.30 -2.42 0.40
N VAL A 24 3.63 -1.30 -0.25
CA VAL A 24 4.86 -0.55 0.05
C VAL A 24 4.61 0.21 1.35
N PRO A 25 5.45 0.05 2.40
CA PRO A 25 5.17 0.62 3.71
C PRO A 25 5.14 2.15 3.69
N PRO A 26 4.48 2.80 4.67
CA PRO A 26 4.59 4.24 4.87
C PRO A 26 6.05 4.73 5.00
N PRO A 27 6.38 5.99 4.64
CA PRO A 27 7.68 6.54 4.95
C PRO A 27 7.96 6.57 6.46
N LEU A 28 9.19 6.25 6.82
CA LEU A 28 9.72 6.48 8.14
C LEU A 28 10.19 7.94 8.23
N MET A 29 9.61 8.74 9.12
CA MET A 29 9.87 10.19 9.18
C MET A 29 11.13 10.55 9.95
N LYS A 30 11.61 9.65 10.83
CA LYS A 30 12.85 9.83 11.60
C LYS A 30 13.72 8.57 11.56
N ASN A 31 14.99 8.73 11.20
CA ASN A 31 15.95 7.63 11.23
C ASN A 31 16.07 7.05 12.65
N MET A 32 16.18 5.72 12.74
CA MET A 32 16.30 4.98 14.00
C MET A 32 15.10 5.12 14.95
N ALA A 33 13.95 5.63 14.50
CA ALA A 33 12.72 5.51 15.29
C ALA A 33 12.42 4.02 15.51
N TYR A 34 12.39 3.61 16.79
CA TYR A 34 12.29 2.20 17.20
C TYR A 34 13.36 1.28 16.58
N GLY A 35 14.55 1.79 16.29
CA GLY A 35 15.64 1.02 15.68
C GLY A 35 15.48 0.76 14.18
N MET A 36 14.49 1.38 13.53
CA MET A 36 14.25 1.21 12.10
C MET A 36 15.13 2.13 11.26
N ASN A 37 15.67 1.60 10.17
CA ASN A 37 16.58 2.32 9.30
C ASN A 37 15.83 3.03 8.16
N GLN A 38 15.98 4.36 8.06
CA GLN A 38 15.30 5.14 7.01
C GLN A 38 15.74 4.75 5.60
N THR A 39 17.01 4.43 5.35
CA THR A 39 17.46 3.96 4.03
C THR A 39 16.76 2.66 3.62
N VAL A 40 16.56 1.74 4.57
CA VAL A 40 15.82 0.50 4.29
C VAL A 40 14.36 0.81 3.98
N ILE A 41 13.68 1.55 4.85
CA ILE A 41 12.23 1.79 4.72
C ILE A 41 11.89 2.73 3.56
N ASN A 42 12.67 3.81 3.39
CA ASN A 42 12.33 4.87 2.46
C ASN A 42 12.97 4.67 1.09
N ASP A 43 14.12 4.01 0.97
CA ASP A 43 14.83 3.87 -0.30
C ASP A 43 14.76 2.44 -0.84
N PHE A 44 15.13 1.46 -0.02
CA PHE A 44 15.18 0.07 -0.45
C PHE A 44 13.78 -0.52 -0.68
N LEU A 45 12.91 -0.53 0.34
CA LEU A 45 11.61 -1.22 0.25
C LEU A 45 10.70 -0.68 -0.89
N PRO A 46 10.59 0.64 -1.14
CA PRO A 46 9.74 1.14 -2.22
C PRO A 46 10.18 0.71 -3.61
N SER A 47 11.48 0.54 -3.83
CA SER A 47 12.00 0.03 -5.10
C SER A 47 12.02 -1.51 -5.16
N PHE A 48 12.07 -2.19 -4.01
CA PHE A 48 12.23 -3.64 -3.93
C PHE A 48 10.89 -4.40 -3.93
N ILE A 49 9.86 -3.91 -3.25
CA ILE A 49 8.55 -4.57 -3.16
C ILE A 49 7.88 -4.76 -4.55
N PRO A 50 7.92 -3.78 -5.48
CA PRO A 50 7.44 -4.02 -6.85
C PRO A 50 8.19 -5.16 -7.56
N LYS A 51 9.49 -5.36 -7.26
CA LYS A 51 10.28 -6.47 -7.81
C LYS A 51 9.87 -7.81 -7.22
N ILE A 52 9.54 -7.86 -5.92
CA ILE A 52 8.92 -9.04 -5.29
C ILE A 52 7.60 -9.37 -5.98
N ALA A 53 6.75 -8.37 -6.23
CA ALA A 53 5.48 -8.56 -6.93
C ALA A 53 5.69 -9.19 -8.32
N ALA A 54 6.60 -8.62 -9.11
CA ALA A 54 6.94 -9.09 -10.44
C ALA A 54 7.47 -10.54 -10.42
N ALA A 55 8.41 -10.85 -9.52
CA ALA A 55 8.98 -12.19 -9.37
C ALA A 55 7.92 -13.25 -9.01
N ASN A 56 6.85 -12.83 -8.34
CA ASN A 56 5.75 -13.69 -7.91
C ASN A 56 4.52 -13.61 -8.83
N LYS A 57 4.62 -13.00 -10.02
CA LYS A 57 3.52 -12.84 -10.98
C LYS A 57 2.29 -12.14 -10.39
N ILE A 58 2.51 -11.23 -9.44
CA ILE A 58 1.47 -10.35 -8.89
C ILE A 58 1.40 -9.12 -9.81
N PRO A 59 0.23 -8.77 -10.38
CA PRO A 59 0.10 -7.61 -11.25
C PRO A 59 0.53 -6.31 -10.54
N ALA A 60 1.18 -5.40 -11.26
CA ALA A 60 1.59 -4.11 -10.70
C ALA A 60 0.43 -3.31 -10.09
N ALA A 61 -0.78 -3.44 -10.66
CA ALA A 61 -2.01 -2.83 -10.13
C ALA A 61 -2.42 -3.35 -8.73
N LYS A 62 -1.84 -4.46 -8.26
CA LYS A 62 -2.02 -5.01 -6.91
C LYS A 62 -0.90 -4.65 -5.94
N VAL A 63 0.03 -3.79 -6.36
CA VAL A 63 1.00 -3.15 -5.48
C VAL A 63 0.41 -1.82 -5.01
N ILE A 64 0.18 -1.71 -3.71
CA ILE A 64 -0.42 -0.55 -3.06
C ILE A 64 0.71 0.30 -2.49
N SER A 65 0.91 1.51 -3.00
CA SER A 65 1.94 2.42 -2.49
C SER A 65 1.39 3.28 -1.35
N VAL A 66 1.42 2.74 -0.12
CA VAL A 66 1.13 3.57 1.06
C VAL A 66 2.23 4.61 1.26
N PHE A 67 3.45 4.29 0.83
CA PHE A 67 4.58 5.20 0.83
C PHE A 67 4.26 6.54 0.16
N GLU A 68 3.83 6.51 -1.10
CA GLU A 68 3.51 7.70 -1.89
C GLU A 68 2.27 8.42 -1.32
N ALA A 69 1.25 7.65 -0.92
CA ALA A 69 0.02 8.19 -0.34
C ALA A 69 0.25 9.05 0.92
N LEU A 70 1.31 8.74 1.68
CA LEU A 70 1.70 9.47 2.89
C LEU A 70 2.87 10.43 2.64
N GLY A 71 3.13 10.82 1.39
CA GLY A 71 4.07 11.88 1.01
C GLY A 71 5.52 11.42 0.77
N GLY A 72 5.76 10.11 0.66
CA GLY A 72 7.08 9.54 0.45
C GLY A 72 7.77 9.97 -0.86
N GLU A 73 7.04 10.47 -1.85
CA GLU A 73 7.64 11.04 -3.07
C GLU A 73 8.48 12.29 -2.78
N SER A 74 8.14 13.01 -1.70
CA SER A 74 8.86 14.22 -1.24
C SER A 74 9.96 13.90 -0.23
N LYS A 75 10.61 12.74 -0.34
CA LYS A 75 11.69 12.27 0.55
C LYS A 75 12.77 13.32 0.82
N SER A 76 13.21 14.04 -0.21
CA SER A 76 14.22 15.11 -0.09
C SER A 76 13.73 16.32 0.71
N GLY A 77 12.41 16.46 0.86
CA GLY A 77 11.79 17.51 1.66
C GLY A 77 11.62 17.15 3.13
N PHE A 78 11.90 15.90 3.55
CA PHE A 78 11.69 15.48 4.93
C PHE A 78 12.60 16.27 5.89
N PRO A 79 12.07 16.75 7.03
CA PRO A 79 12.91 17.43 8.00
C PRO A 79 13.98 16.50 8.56
N VAL A 80 15.22 17.00 8.69
CA VAL A 80 16.37 16.22 9.20
C VAL A 80 16.09 15.58 10.57
N ASN A 81 15.31 16.26 11.41
CA ASN A 81 14.95 15.79 12.75
C ASN A 81 13.57 15.13 12.83
N GLY A 82 12.95 14.85 11.68
CA GLY A 82 11.57 14.38 11.57
C GLY A 82 10.52 15.47 11.71
N CYS A 83 9.27 15.07 11.54
CA CYS A 83 8.12 15.92 11.81
C CYS A 83 8.03 16.31 13.29
N THR A 84 7.36 17.40 13.55
CA THR A 84 7.02 17.92 14.87
C THR A 84 5.62 18.50 14.78
N ILE A 85 4.94 18.65 15.92
CA ILE A 85 3.62 19.29 15.96
C ILE A 85 3.63 20.67 15.27
N GLN A 86 4.75 21.40 15.37
CA GLN A 86 4.85 22.72 14.76
C GLN A 86 5.02 22.68 13.23
N ASN A 87 5.83 21.76 12.70
CA ASN A 87 6.02 21.68 11.25
C ASN A 87 4.87 20.97 10.51
N CYS A 88 3.95 20.30 11.22
CA CYS A 88 2.70 19.78 10.65
C CYS A 88 1.79 20.85 10.07
N LYS A 89 1.94 22.11 10.53
CA LYS A 89 1.18 23.25 10.03
C LYS A 89 1.60 23.66 8.61
N THR A 90 2.82 23.35 8.21
CA THR A 90 3.41 23.78 6.93
C THR A 90 3.74 22.62 5.99
N LEU A 91 4.06 21.45 6.55
CA LEU A 91 4.39 20.25 5.79
C LEU A 91 3.19 19.31 5.78
N SER A 92 2.49 19.27 4.65
CA SER A 92 1.23 18.54 4.49
C SER A 92 1.34 17.05 4.78
N TYR A 93 2.53 16.44 4.60
CA TYR A 93 2.77 15.03 4.91
C TYR A 93 3.04 14.78 6.40
N CYS A 94 3.48 15.79 7.17
CA CYS A 94 3.77 15.62 8.59
C CYS A 94 2.50 15.39 9.43
N LYS A 95 1.36 15.92 9.00
CA LYS A 95 0.05 15.67 9.65
C LYS A 95 -0.33 14.18 9.67
N TYR A 96 0.26 13.35 8.80
CA TYR A 96 -0.01 11.91 8.76
C TYR A 96 0.73 11.12 9.84
N TYR A 97 1.66 11.74 10.57
CA TYR A 97 2.48 11.09 11.61
C TYR A 97 2.41 11.79 12.97
N CYS A 98 1.87 13.01 12.98
CA CYS A 98 1.82 13.85 14.16
C CYS A 98 0.42 14.44 14.27
N GLY A 99 -0.30 14.00 15.30
CA GLY A 99 -1.60 14.52 15.69
C GLY A 99 -1.55 15.17 17.07
N ALA A 100 -2.73 15.42 17.64
CA ALA A 100 -2.85 16.02 18.97
C ALA A 100 -2.33 15.11 20.11
N ILE A 101 -2.30 13.79 19.88
CA ILE A 101 -2.03 12.79 20.93
C ILE A 101 -0.63 12.16 20.80
N THR A 102 -0.17 11.91 19.57
CA THR A 102 1.13 11.26 19.31
C THR A 102 1.85 11.88 18.11
N CYS A 103 3.18 11.86 18.16
CA CYS A 103 4.08 12.38 17.12
C CYS A 103 5.44 11.64 17.18
N ASP A 104 5.39 10.31 17.19
CA ASP A 104 6.57 9.45 17.35
C ASP A 104 7.38 9.20 16.06
N GLN A 105 6.94 9.80 14.93
CA GLN A 105 7.60 9.74 13.63
C GLN A 105 7.58 8.37 12.94
N CYS A 106 6.82 7.41 13.49
CA CYS A 106 6.76 6.03 13.05
C CYS A 106 5.31 5.61 12.81
N HIS A 107 4.46 5.77 13.81
CA HIS A 107 3.06 5.41 13.74
C HIS A 107 2.26 6.54 13.08
N PRO A 108 1.37 6.22 12.14
CA PRO A 108 0.48 7.22 11.57
C PRO A 108 -0.45 7.83 12.62
N SER A 109 -0.84 9.09 12.40
CA SER A 109 -1.95 9.75 13.10
C SER A 109 -3.30 9.18 12.60
N ASP A 110 -4.40 9.64 13.20
CA ASP A 110 -5.75 9.30 12.73
C ASP A 110 -5.95 9.67 11.25
N GLU A 111 -5.49 10.86 10.84
CA GLU A 111 -5.50 11.27 9.43
C GLU A 111 -4.61 10.37 8.56
N GLY A 112 -3.46 9.94 9.09
CA GLY A 112 -2.57 8.99 8.44
C GLY A 112 -3.25 7.64 8.21
N TYR A 113 -3.85 7.05 9.23
CA TYR A 113 -4.61 5.81 9.12
C TYR A 113 -5.82 5.95 8.18
N GLY A 114 -6.51 7.09 8.21
CA GLY A 114 -7.58 7.40 7.26
C GLY A 114 -7.08 7.38 5.81
N MET A 115 -5.89 7.94 5.55
CA MET A 115 -5.28 7.91 4.21
C MET A 115 -4.84 6.50 3.79
N ILE A 116 -4.32 5.70 4.72
CA ILE A 116 -3.99 4.29 4.47
C ILE A 116 -5.25 3.51 4.08
N ALA A 117 -6.32 3.64 4.88
CA ALA A 117 -7.58 2.96 4.63
C ALA A 117 -8.18 3.36 3.28
N ALA A 118 -8.22 4.66 2.96
CA ALA A 118 -8.69 5.16 1.67
C ALA A 118 -7.86 4.64 0.48
N THR A 119 -6.54 4.57 0.64
CA THR A 119 -5.61 4.07 -0.39
C THR A 119 -5.81 2.59 -0.66
N VAL A 120 -5.95 1.79 0.40
CA VAL A 120 -6.25 0.35 0.29
C VAL A 120 -7.63 0.12 -0.31
N ALA A 121 -8.66 0.82 0.18
CA ALA A 121 -10.02 0.69 -0.33
C ALA A 121 -10.09 0.98 -1.83
N LYS A 122 -9.44 2.06 -2.29
CA LYS A 122 -9.35 2.42 -3.71
C LYS A 122 -8.71 1.31 -4.56
N ALA A 123 -7.67 0.65 -4.06
CA ALA A 123 -7.02 -0.46 -4.77
C ALA A 123 -7.94 -1.68 -4.88
N LEU A 124 -8.66 -2.00 -3.82
CA LEU A 124 -9.60 -3.12 -3.80
C LEU A 124 -10.80 -2.87 -4.73
N THR A 125 -11.40 -1.67 -4.70
CA THR A 125 -12.53 -1.32 -5.58
C THR A 125 -12.15 -1.44 -7.06
N LYS A 126 -10.99 -0.93 -7.47
CA LYS A 126 -10.48 -1.08 -8.83
C LYS A 126 -10.30 -2.54 -9.25
N SER A 127 -9.90 -3.41 -8.32
CA SER A 127 -9.77 -4.85 -8.57
C SER A 127 -11.14 -5.48 -8.84
N VAL A 128 -12.14 -5.15 -8.01
CA VAL A 128 -13.52 -5.63 -8.16
C VAL A 128 -14.12 -5.19 -9.50
N GLU A 129 -13.99 -3.91 -9.86
CA GLU A 129 -14.45 -3.39 -11.15
C GLU A 129 -13.79 -4.11 -12.34
N SER A 130 -12.47 -4.32 -12.27
CA SER A 130 -11.73 -5.04 -13.30
C SER A 130 -12.17 -6.50 -13.43
N SER A 131 -12.46 -7.16 -12.32
CA SER A 131 -12.96 -8.55 -12.31
C SER A 131 -14.39 -8.63 -12.84
N TYR A 132 -15.26 -7.69 -12.48
CA TYR A 132 -16.62 -7.60 -12.99
C TYR A 132 -16.65 -7.40 -14.51
N LEU A 133 -15.82 -6.48 -15.04
CA LEU A 133 -15.74 -6.22 -16.48
C LEU A 133 -15.19 -7.43 -17.26
N ARG A 134 -14.18 -8.13 -16.72
CA ARG A 134 -13.67 -9.38 -17.33
C ARG A 134 -14.73 -10.48 -17.38
N GLY A 135 -15.49 -10.66 -16.30
CA GLY A 135 -16.60 -11.61 -16.29
C GLY A 135 -17.63 -11.30 -17.38
N ARG A 136 -18.02 -10.04 -17.53
CA ARG A 136 -18.98 -9.62 -18.54
C ARG A 136 -18.52 -9.89 -19.98
N GLN A 137 -17.23 -9.68 -20.28
CA GLN A 137 -16.67 -9.98 -21.60
C GLN A 137 -16.59 -11.49 -21.88
N GLN A 138 -16.34 -12.33 -20.87
CA GLN A 138 -16.37 -13.79 -21.03
C GLN A 138 -17.79 -14.30 -21.34
N TYR A 139 -18.83 -13.76 -20.71
CA TYR A 139 -20.21 -14.16 -21.00
C TYR A 139 -20.73 -13.63 -22.34
N ALA A 140 -20.22 -12.49 -22.83
CA ALA A 140 -20.60 -11.94 -24.14
C ALA A 140 -19.97 -12.69 -25.33
N ALA A 141 -18.94 -13.52 -25.09
CA ALA A 141 -18.21 -14.25 -26.12
C ALA A 141 -18.59 -15.74 -26.20
N ALA A 142 -19.53 -16.22 -25.38
CA ALA A 142 -20.01 -17.59 -25.48
C ALA A 142 -20.88 -17.74 -26.74
N PRO A 143 -20.51 -18.59 -27.73
CA PRO A 143 -21.35 -18.82 -28.88
C PRO A 143 -22.66 -19.47 -28.42
N ILE A 144 -23.78 -18.98 -28.95
CA ILE A 144 -25.08 -19.62 -28.77
C ILE A 144 -24.99 -20.96 -29.49
N ALA A 145 -24.88 -22.05 -28.72
CA ALA A 145 -24.93 -23.40 -29.27
C ALA A 145 -26.33 -23.62 -29.85
N SER A 146 -26.40 -23.75 -31.17
CA SER A 146 -27.58 -24.07 -31.96
C SER A 146 -27.77 -25.58 -32.10
#